data_AF-A0A6U5B065-F1
#
_entry.id   AF-A0A6U5B065-F1
#
_cell.length_a   1.000
_cell.length_b   1.000
_cell.length_c   1.000
_cell.angle_alpha   90.00
_cell.angle_beta   90.00
_cell.angle_gamma   90.00
#
_symmetry.space_group_name_H-M   'P 1'
#
loop_
_entity.id
_entity.type
_entity.pdbx_description
1 polymer ?
#
loop_
_entity_poly.entity_id
_entity_poly.type
_entity_poly.pdbx_seq_one_letter_code
_entity_poly.pdbx_strand_id
1 'polypeptide(L)'
;MCKRTQRFHRGFAPTEKTPRLSDHPSPPLLSLQRYRTRGRLEKSKVSPLEGYVKKCTYAGCEHPHDSSRYYLIDSAKKAGGKDWTPLVGSVLCQACYSRFARQGTLGRSAEKSEGTVKTGRSWIPALERRCMNSECDTPEGSAHYYRVEEGKSVGGFDWSEVYGKILCHSCYSRFRRRGTLKRVLNKRLDCAARRCTYPGCERPQHGREFHQIG
;
A
#
# COMPACT_ATOMS: atom_id res chain seq x y z
N MET A 1 19.18 -6.46 -37.92
CA MET A 1 20.00 -6.25 -36.71
C MET A 1 19.77 -4.84 -36.16
N CYS A 2 19.08 -4.69 -35.02
CA CYS A 2 18.96 -3.39 -34.36
C CYS A 2 20.28 -3.02 -33.70
N LYS A 3 20.99 -2.05 -34.29
CA LYS A 3 22.24 -1.52 -33.75
C LYS A 3 21.97 -0.94 -32.37
N ARG A 4 22.60 -1.54 -31.35
CA ARG A 4 22.54 -1.11 -29.95
C ARG A 4 23.21 0.27 -29.86
N THR A 5 22.41 1.33 -29.85
CA THR A 5 22.92 2.71 -29.80
C THR A 5 23.64 2.94 -28.47
N GLN A 6 24.92 3.28 -28.56
CA GLN A 6 25.76 3.62 -27.41
C GLN A 6 25.16 4.82 -26.67
N ARG A 7 25.08 4.74 -25.34
CA ARG A 7 24.60 5.83 -24.49
C ARG A 7 25.62 6.96 -24.49
N PHE A 8 25.30 8.06 -25.16
CA PHE A 8 25.97 9.33 -24.91
C PHE A 8 25.51 9.88 -23.57
N HIS A 9 26.46 10.05 -22.64
CA HIS A 9 26.25 10.75 -21.38
C HIS A 9 26.06 12.25 -21.69
N ARG A 10 24.82 12.76 -21.55
CA ARG A 10 24.54 14.20 -21.61
C ARG A 10 24.98 14.85 -20.30
N GLY A 11 25.90 15.81 -20.40
CA GLY A 11 26.30 16.68 -19.29
C GLY A 11 25.11 17.52 -18.81
N PHE A 12 24.95 17.60 -17.50
CA PHE A 12 23.99 18.49 -16.85
C PHE A 12 24.55 19.90 -16.86
N ALA A 13 23.82 20.84 -17.47
CA ALA A 13 24.08 22.27 -17.35
C ALA A 13 23.62 22.76 -15.96
N PRO A 14 24.37 23.66 -15.30
CA PRO A 14 23.98 24.24 -14.02
C PRO A 14 22.85 25.27 -14.21
N THR A 15 21.75 25.12 -13.47
CA THR A 15 20.64 26.09 -13.47
C THR A 15 20.95 27.27 -12.56
N GLU A 16 20.75 28.47 -13.11
CA GLU A 16 20.92 29.76 -12.45
C GLU A 16 19.98 29.94 -11.25
N LYS A 17 20.51 30.62 -10.22
CA LYS A 17 19.84 30.89 -8.94
C LYS A 17 18.81 32.02 -9.11
N THR A 18 17.56 31.74 -8.79
CA THR A 18 16.47 32.72 -8.70
C THR A 18 16.57 33.51 -7.37
N PRO A 19 16.53 34.86 -7.38
CA PRO A 19 16.53 35.65 -6.15
C PRO A 19 15.16 35.61 -5.45
N ARG A 20 15.20 35.61 -4.11
CA ARG A 20 14.04 35.68 -3.22
C ARG A 20 13.53 37.13 -3.15
N LEU A 21 12.26 37.33 -3.47
CA LEU A 21 11.53 38.59 -3.24
C LEU A 21 10.80 38.50 -1.89
N SER A 22 11.06 39.49 -1.04
CA SER A 22 10.57 39.61 0.33
C SER A 22 9.16 40.22 0.43
N ASP A 23 8.51 39.88 1.55
CA ASP A 23 7.55 40.66 2.34
C ASP A 23 6.31 41.28 1.65
N HIS A 24 5.16 40.63 1.86
CA HIS A 24 3.86 41.27 1.84
C HIS A 24 3.14 41.10 3.19
N PRO A 25 2.51 42.16 3.73
CA PRO A 25 1.71 42.10 4.94
C PRO A 25 0.32 41.51 4.66
N SER A 26 -0.15 40.66 5.58
CA SER A 26 -1.48 40.06 5.55
C SER A 26 -2.60 41.09 5.81
N PRO A 27 -3.74 41.04 5.07
CA PRO A 27 -4.97 41.73 5.44
C PRO A 27 -5.83 40.90 6.41
N PRO A 28 -6.73 41.52 7.18
CA PRO A 28 -7.57 40.83 8.15
C PRO A 28 -8.85 40.24 7.52
N LEU A 29 -9.16 39.04 8.02
CA LEU A 29 -10.42 38.31 8.15
C LEU A 29 -11.68 38.83 7.43
N LEU A 30 -12.34 37.95 6.67
CA LEU A 30 -13.64 37.32 6.99
C LEU A 30 -14.28 36.74 5.71
N SER A 31 -14.29 35.40 5.58
CA SER A 31 -15.41 34.70 4.93
C SER A 31 -15.40 33.21 5.28
N LEU A 32 -16.59 32.71 5.62
CA LEU A 32 -16.89 31.30 5.83
C LEU A 32 -16.49 30.49 4.59
N GLN A 33 -15.52 29.59 4.73
CA GLN A 33 -15.32 28.50 3.78
C GLN A 33 -15.13 27.19 4.53
N ARG A 34 -16.02 26.25 4.21
CA ARG A 34 -16.00 24.86 4.67
C ARG A 34 -14.72 24.18 4.18
N TYR A 35 -13.65 24.29 4.96
CA TYR A 35 -12.45 23.51 4.72
C TYR A 35 -12.67 22.07 5.20
N ARG A 36 -12.84 21.16 4.24
CA ARG A 36 -12.35 19.77 4.35
C ARG A 36 -10.83 19.81 4.35
N THR A 37 -10.23 20.39 5.38
CA THR A 37 -8.78 20.33 5.59
C THR A 37 -8.48 18.95 6.17
N ARG A 38 -7.76 18.13 5.41
CA ARG A 38 -6.83 17.16 5.98
C ARG A 38 -5.82 17.95 6.81
N GLY A 39 -6.22 18.31 8.03
CA GLY A 39 -5.34 18.91 9.01
C GLY A 39 -4.25 17.90 9.29
N ARG A 40 -3.06 18.15 8.76
CA ARG A 40 -1.83 17.62 9.35
C ARG A 40 -1.85 18.14 10.78
N LEU A 41 -2.21 17.27 11.73
CA LEU A 41 -2.20 17.61 13.15
C LEU A 41 -0.88 18.33 13.42
N GLU A 42 -0.96 19.63 13.70
CA GLU A 42 0.20 20.36 14.15
C GLU A 42 0.72 19.58 15.36
N LYS A 43 2.00 19.20 15.29
CA LYS A 43 2.70 18.65 16.44
C LYS A 43 2.65 19.75 17.48
N SER A 44 1.68 19.69 18.38
CA SER A 44 1.73 20.41 19.62
C SER A 44 3.07 20.05 20.24
N LYS A 45 4.00 21.02 20.26
CA LYS A 45 5.25 20.98 21.01
C LYS A 45 4.85 21.04 22.47
N VAL A 46 4.24 19.96 22.97
CA VAL A 46 4.20 19.71 24.40
C VAL A 46 5.65 19.46 24.77
N SER A 47 6.22 20.38 25.55
CA SER A 47 7.56 20.23 26.10
C SER A 47 7.70 18.80 26.63
N PRO A 48 8.81 18.10 26.34
CA PRO A 48 9.05 16.78 26.90
C PRO A 48 8.86 16.90 28.40
N LEU A 49 7.83 16.24 28.95
CA LEU A 49 7.66 16.19 30.39
C LEU A 49 8.90 15.45 30.94
N GLU A 50 9.88 16.22 31.41
CA GLU A 50 11.10 15.74 32.02
C GLU A 50 10.71 14.81 33.17
N GLY A 51 11.01 13.51 33.02
CA GLY A 51 10.74 12.50 34.05
C GLY A 51 9.74 11.40 33.67
N TYR A 52 9.01 11.50 32.55
CA TYR A 52 8.11 10.40 32.17
C TYR A 52 8.90 9.24 31.56
N VAL A 53 8.92 8.13 32.31
CA VAL A 53 9.44 6.83 31.86
C VAL A 53 8.73 6.45 30.57
N LYS A 54 9.48 6.39 29.47
CA LYS A 54 9.01 5.99 28.14
C LYS A 54 8.68 4.49 28.11
N LYS A 55 7.59 4.09 28.76
CA LYS A 55 7.08 2.72 28.73
C LYS A 55 5.58 2.68 28.49
N CYS A 56 5.13 1.69 27.73
CA CYS A 56 3.71 1.38 27.61
C CYS A 56 3.19 0.89 28.97
N THR A 57 2.14 1.49 29.49
CA THR A 57 1.51 1.09 30.77
C THR A 57 0.49 -0.03 30.61
N TYR A 58 0.16 -0.42 29.38
CA TYR A 58 -0.76 -1.53 29.13
C TYR A 58 -0.11 -2.87 29.48
N ALA A 59 -0.69 -3.59 30.45
CA ALA A 59 -0.16 -4.85 30.97
C ALA A 59 0.03 -5.95 29.90
N GLY A 60 -0.76 -5.95 28.82
CA GLY A 60 -0.67 -6.92 27.73
C GLY A 60 0.27 -6.53 26.57
N CYS A 61 1.13 -5.52 26.75
CA CYS A 61 2.09 -5.08 25.73
C CYS A 61 3.31 -6.01 25.70
N GLU A 62 3.62 -6.63 24.55
CA GLU A 62 4.84 -7.47 24.40
C GLU A 62 6.13 -6.66 24.46
N HIS A 63 6.08 -5.41 24.01
CA HIS A 63 7.25 -4.57 23.81
C HIS A 63 7.01 -3.17 24.40
N PRO A 64 6.93 -3.04 25.74
CA PRO A 64 6.58 -1.76 26.37
C PRO A 64 7.62 -0.66 26.14
N HIS A 65 8.89 -1.01 25.86
CA HIS A 65 10.02 -0.09 25.72
C HIS A 65 10.47 0.16 24.26
N ASP A 66 10.00 -0.63 23.29
CA ASP A 66 10.56 -0.61 21.93
C ASP A 66 9.86 0.37 20.97
N SER A 67 9.16 1.38 21.50
CA SER A 67 8.42 2.33 20.66
C SER A 67 9.16 3.65 20.52
N SER A 68 9.23 4.16 19.29
CA SER A 68 9.71 5.53 19.04
C SER A 68 8.69 6.60 19.44
N ARG A 69 7.43 6.22 19.72
CA ARG A 69 6.34 7.14 20.05
C ARG A 69 5.44 6.58 21.14
N TYR A 70 5.14 7.45 22.10
CA TYR A 70 4.23 7.18 23.21
C TYR A 70 3.12 8.20 23.22
N TYR A 71 1.94 7.76 23.64
CA TYR A 71 0.72 8.57 23.68
C TYR A 71 0.14 8.50 25.09
N LEU A 72 0.15 9.64 25.78
CA LEU A 72 -0.69 9.82 26.96
C LEU A 72 -2.15 9.92 26.48
N ILE A 73 -3.02 9.14 27.14
CA ILE A 73 -4.45 9.18 26.90
C ILE A 73 -5.06 10.15 27.91
N ASP A 74 -5.67 11.20 27.39
CA ASP A 74 -6.38 12.22 28.16
C ASP A 74 -7.89 12.02 28.00
N SER A 75 -8.66 12.48 28.98
CA SER A 75 -10.12 12.47 29.01
C SER A 75 -10.76 13.18 27.82
N ALA A 76 -10.09 14.19 27.26
CA ALA A 76 -10.57 14.91 26.08
C ALA A 76 -10.34 14.17 24.75
N LYS A 77 -9.67 13.01 24.75
CA LYS A 77 -9.18 12.38 23.53
C LYS A 77 -10.28 11.58 22.82
N LYS A 78 -10.68 12.04 21.62
CA LYS A 78 -11.72 11.41 20.78
C LYS A 78 -11.20 10.74 19.50
N ALA A 79 -9.95 10.27 19.52
CA ALA A 79 -9.33 9.70 18.31
C ALA A 79 -10.04 8.42 17.85
N GLY A 80 -10.40 8.33 16.56
CA GLY A 80 -10.97 7.12 15.97
C GLY A 80 -12.41 6.79 16.36
N GLY A 81 -13.14 7.71 17.02
CA GLY A 81 -14.55 7.48 17.39
C GLY A 81 -14.76 6.31 18.35
N LYS A 82 -13.73 5.97 19.14
CA LYS A 82 -13.79 4.94 20.18
C LYS A 82 -13.84 5.59 21.56
N ASP A 83 -14.39 4.87 22.53
CA ASP A 83 -14.39 5.30 23.92
C ASP A 83 -13.02 5.02 24.55
N TRP A 84 -12.30 6.08 24.90
CA TRP A 84 -10.98 6.02 25.54
C TRP A 84 -11.05 6.10 27.07
N THR A 85 -12.24 6.25 27.65
CA THR A 85 -12.46 6.43 29.09
C THR A 85 -11.72 5.37 29.94
N PRO A 86 -11.72 4.07 29.59
CA PRO A 86 -11.01 3.05 30.37
C PRO A 86 -9.47 3.17 30.36
N LEU A 87 -8.92 3.99 29.46
CA LEU A 87 -7.49 4.15 29.23
C LEU A 87 -6.97 5.53 29.63
N VAL A 88 -7.83 6.43 30.13
CA VAL A 88 -7.42 7.77 30.58
C VAL A 88 -6.32 7.66 31.65
N GLY A 89 -5.26 8.45 31.51
CA GLY A 89 -4.07 8.40 32.35
C GLY A 89 -3.04 7.34 31.95
N SER A 90 -3.37 6.42 31.05
CA SER A 90 -2.41 5.43 30.53
C SER A 90 -1.50 6.02 29.46
N VAL A 91 -0.29 5.48 29.37
CA VAL A 91 0.68 5.77 28.30
C VAL A 91 0.75 4.56 27.37
N LEU A 92 0.34 4.72 26.12
CA LEU A 92 0.37 3.65 25.13
C LEU A 92 1.50 3.85 24.13
N CYS A 93 2.19 2.76 23.78
CA CYS A 93 3.08 2.76 22.61
C CYS A 93 2.27 2.95 21.31
N GLN A 94 2.94 3.32 20.21
CA GLN A 94 2.30 3.49 18.89
C GLN A 94 1.45 2.28 18.49
N ALA A 95 1.93 1.06 18.72
CA ALA A 95 1.24 -0.17 18.32
C ALA A 95 -0.07 -0.37 19.10
N CYS A 96 -0.03 -0.24 20.42
CA CYS A 96 -1.21 -0.33 21.28
C CYS A 96 -2.22 0.79 20.97
N TYR A 97 -1.74 2.03 20.84
CA TYR A 97 -2.59 3.17 20.47
C TYR A 97 -3.32 2.93 19.15
N SER A 98 -2.58 2.50 18.11
CA SER A 98 -3.16 2.26 16.78
C SER A 98 -4.14 1.08 16.77
N ARG A 99 -3.88 0.05 17.59
CA ARG A 99 -4.79 -1.09 17.76
C ARG A 99 -6.11 -0.64 18.36
N PHE A 100 -6.07 0.09 19.49
CA PHE A 100 -7.28 0.56 20.15
C PHE A 100 -8.06 1.54 19.27
N ALA A 101 -7.39 2.50 18.62
CA ALA A 101 -8.02 3.45 17.71
C ALA A 101 -8.79 2.76 16.57
N ARG A 102 -8.33 1.57 16.12
CA ARG A 102 -8.99 0.79 15.07
C ARG A 102 -10.07 -0.15 15.60
N GLN A 103 -9.79 -0.87 16.68
CA GLN A 103 -10.61 -1.99 17.15
C GLN A 103 -11.52 -1.62 18.34
N GLY A 104 -11.19 -0.58 19.09
CA GLY A 104 -11.85 -0.22 20.36
C GLY A 104 -11.43 -1.09 21.54
N THR A 105 -10.49 -2.02 21.36
CA THR A 105 -10.00 -2.92 22.42
C THR A 105 -8.48 -3.12 22.29
N LEU A 106 -7.77 -3.26 23.43
CA LEU A 106 -6.34 -3.55 23.47
C LEU A 106 -6.03 -5.04 23.61
N GLY A 107 -6.98 -5.78 24.21
CA GLY A 107 -6.90 -7.22 24.36
C GLY A 107 -6.66 -7.86 23.01
N ARG A 108 -5.62 -8.71 22.92
CA ARG A 108 -5.67 -9.79 21.95
C ARG A 108 -6.91 -10.57 22.36
N SER A 109 -7.87 -10.75 21.46
CA SER A 109 -9.01 -11.63 21.71
C SER A 109 -8.43 -13.00 22.08
N ALA A 110 -8.27 -13.26 23.38
CA ALA A 110 -7.68 -14.49 23.89
C ALA A 110 -8.57 -15.68 23.56
N GLU A 111 -9.85 -15.42 23.28
CA GLU A 111 -10.84 -16.37 22.80
C GLU A 111 -10.66 -16.81 21.33
N LYS A 112 -9.50 -16.58 20.71
CA LYS A 112 -9.16 -17.16 19.39
C LYS A 112 -7.96 -18.11 19.41
N SER A 113 -7.64 -18.70 20.55
CA SER A 113 -6.62 -19.76 20.64
C SER A 113 -7.15 -21.19 20.56
N GLU A 114 -8.44 -21.42 20.35
CA GLU A 114 -8.93 -22.75 19.94
C GLU A 114 -9.72 -22.63 18.63
N GLY A 115 -9.13 -23.13 17.54
CA GLY A 115 -9.88 -23.56 16.36
C GLY A 115 -10.18 -22.54 15.26
N THR A 116 -9.95 -21.24 15.41
CA THR A 116 -9.98 -20.36 14.22
C THR A 116 -8.66 -20.51 13.46
N VAL A 117 -8.51 -21.63 12.74
CA VAL A 117 -7.58 -21.75 11.61
C VAL A 117 -7.72 -20.45 10.84
N LYS A 118 -6.63 -19.69 10.69
CA LYS A 118 -6.61 -18.52 9.81
C LYS A 118 -6.89 -19.01 8.38
N THR A 119 -8.16 -19.18 8.04
CA THR A 119 -8.70 -19.58 6.73
C THR A 119 -8.35 -18.57 5.63
N GLY A 120 -7.66 -17.48 5.95
CA GLY A 120 -7.19 -16.51 4.98
C GLY A 120 -6.00 -16.96 4.12
N ARG A 121 -5.28 -18.02 4.53
CA ARG A 121 -4.23 -18.64 3.70
C ARG A 121 -4.25 -20.14 3.95
N SER A 122 -5.14 -20.84 3.24
CA SER A 122 -4.99 -22.29 3.07
C SER A 122 -3.56 -22.54 2.62
N TRP A 123 -2.75 -23.12 3.49
CA TRP A 123 -1.34 -23.36 3.22
C TRP A 123 -1.28 -24.48 2.21
N ILE A 124 -1.09 -24.12 0.94
CA ILE A 124 -0.94 -25.10 -0.12
C ILE A 124 0.39 -25.83 0.12
N PRO A 125 0.39 -27.17 0.27
CA PRO A 125 1.60 -27.97 0.43
C PRO A 125 2.60 -27.69 -0.69
N ALA A 126 3.90 -27.72 -0.41
CA ALA A 126 4.92 -27.38 -1.40
C ALA A 126 4.82 -28.20 -2.70
N LEU A 127 4.38 -29.46 -2.62
CA LEU A 127 4.18 -30.35 -3.76
C LEU A 127 3.02 -29.93 -4.68
N GLU A 128 2.05 -29.16 -4.16
CA GLU A 128 0.91 -28.65 -4.91
C GLU A 128 1.11 -27.21 -5.41
N ARG A 129 2.26 -26.58 -5.11
CA ARG A 129 2.55 -25.18 -5.43
C ARG A 129 2.92 -24.97 -6.90
N ARG A 130 1.94 -25.18 -7.78
CA ARG A 130 2.07 -24.94 -9.21
C ARG A 130 0.85 -24.18 -9.72
N CYS A 131 1.10 -23.11 -10.48
CA CYS A 131 0.02 -22.38 -11.14
C CYS A 131 -0.61 -23.26 -12.23
N MET A 132 -1.91 -23.52 -12.12
CA MET A 132 -2.71 -24.28 -13.07
C MET A 132 -3.22 -23.43 -14.25
N ASN A 133 -2.70 -22.23 -14.43
CA ASN A 133 -3.01 -21.40 -15.60
C ASN A 133 -2.02 -21.76 -16.72
N SER A 134 -2.52 -22.26 -17.84
CA SER A 134 -1.72 -22.66 -19.00
C SER A 134 -0.92 -21.50 -19.61
N GLU A 135 -1.38 -20.25 -19.44
CA GLU A 135 -0.67 -19.03 -19.90
C GLU A 135 0.30 -18.43 -18.84
N CYS A 136 0.68 -19.21 -17.83
CA CYS A 136 1.63 -18.75 -16.82
C CYS A 136 3.08 -19.06 -17.23
N ASP A 137 3.89 -18.04 -17.50
CA ASP A 137 5.31 -18.22 -17.85
C ASP A 137 6.15 -18.88 -16.74
N THR A 138 5.74 -18.73 -15.48
CA THR A 138 6.49 -19.21 -14.31
C THR A 138 5.54 -19.87 -13.32
N PRO A 139 5.06 -21.10 -13.61
CA PRO A 139 4.05 -21.75 -12.80
C PRO A 139 4.53 -22.08 -11.37
N GLU A 140 5.82 -22.30 -11.16
CA GLU A 140 6.43 -22.64 -9.87
C GLU A 140 7.16 -21.44 -9.21
N GLY A 141 7.29 -20.31 -9.91
CA GLY A 141 8.16 -19.19 -9.51
C GLY A 141 7.60 -18.25 -8.44
N SER A 142 6.40 -18.51 -7.91
CA SER A 142 5.75 -17.60 -6.96
C SER A 142 5.98 -18.02 -5.51
N ALA A 143 6.18 -17.06 -4.62
CA ALA A 143 6.21 -17.30 -3.17
C ALA A 143 4.81 -17.59 -2.59
N HIS A 144 3.75 -17.24 -3.31
CA HIS A 144 2.36 -17.36 -2.85
C HIS A 144 1.46 -18.00 -3.90
N TYR A 145 0.59 -18.89 -3.44
CA TYR A 145 -0.40 -19.60 -4.23
C TYR A 145 -1.76 -19.50 -3.56
N TYR A 146 -2.81 -19.52 -4.38
CA TYR A 146 -4.19 -19.36 -3.96
C TYR A 146 -5.02 -20.45 -4.64
N ARG A 147 -5.71 -21.27 -3.83
CA ARG A 147 -6.71 -22.21 -4.33
C ARG A 147 -8.03 -21.44 -4.45
N VAL A 148 -8.64 -21.50 -5.62
CA VAL A 148 -9.95 -20.88 -5.84
C VAL A 148 -11.03 -21.85 -5.36
N GLU A 149 -11.78 -21.44 -4.35
CA GLU A 149 -12.89 -22.22 -3.76
C GLU A 149 -14.23 -21.83 -4.39
N GLU A 150 -15.21 -22.73 -4.28
CA GLU A 150 -16.53 -22.58 -4.86
C GLU A 150 -17.29 -21.46 -4.16
N GLY A 151 -18.11 -20.72 -4.91
CA GLY A 151 -18.92 -19.65 -4.34
C GLY A 151 -18.12 -18.42 -3.85
N LYS A 152 -16.79 -18.38 -3.97
CA LYS A 152 -16.01 -17.17 -3.65
C LYS A 152 -16.05 -16.17 -4.80
N SER A 153 -16.84 -15.11 -4.63
CA SER A 153 -16.82 -13.93 -5.49
C SER A 153 -15.85 -12.87 -4.95
N VAL A 154 -14.57 -12.96 -5.32
CA VAL A 154 -13.60 -11.92 -4.94
C VAL A 154 -13.47 -10.90 -6.07
N GLY A 155 -13.81 -9.64 -5.79
CA GLY A 155 -13.63 -8.54 -6.75
C GLY A 155 -14.76 -8.39 -7.78
N GLY A 156 -15.93 -8.97 -7.53
CA GLY A 156 -17.12 -8.76 -8.37
C GLY A 156 -17.11 -9.49 -9.72
N PHE A 157 -16.15 -10.38 -9.95
CA PHE A 157 -16.08 -11.23 -11.14
C PHE A 157 -16.54 -12.65 -10.81
N ASP A 158 -17.03 -13.36 -11.83
CA ASP A 158 -17.30 -14.79 -11.75
C ASP A 158 -16.00 -15.58 -11.78
N TRP A 159 -15.80 -16.48 -10.80
CA TRP A 159 -14.61 -17.33 -10.68
C TRP A 159 -14.85 -18.77 -11.17
N SER A 160 -16.03 -19.07 -11.72
CA SER A 160 -16.43 -20.43 -12.12
C SER A 160 -15.43 -21.10 -13.07
N GLU A 161 -14.85 -20.37 -14.03
CA GLU A 161 -13.84 -20.91 -14.98
C GLU A 161 -12.52 -21.34 -14.30
N VAL A 162 -12.22 -20.75 -13.14
CA VAL A 162 -10.97 -20.97 -12.41
C VAL A 162 -11.18 -21.69 -11.09
N TYR A 163 -12.40 -22.15 -10.82
CA TYR A 163 -12.73 -22.94 -9.64
C TYR A 163 -11.88 -24.21 -9.55
N GLY A 164 -11.44 -24.56 -8.34
CA GLY A 164 -10.57 -25.71 -8.07
C GLY A 164 -9.11 -25.52 -8.50
N LYS A 165 -8.82 -24.49 -9.32
CA LYS A 165 -7.46 -24.23 -9.79
C LYS A 165 -6.61 -23.57 -8.71
N ILE A 166 -5.32 -23.91 -8.72
CA ILE A 166 -4.30 -23.22 -7.93
C ILE A 166 -3.67 -22.14 -8.82
N LEU A 167 -3.76 -20.88 -8.39
CA LEU A 167 -3.18 -19.74 -9.10
C LEU A 167 -2.00 -19.17 -8.31
N CYS A 168 -0.91 -18.85 -9.01
CA CYS A 168 0.16 -18.04 -8.41
C CYS A 168 -0.34 -16.62 -8.11
N HIS A 169 0.39 -15.88 -7.29
CA HIS A 169 0.00 -14.52 -6.87
C HIS A 169 -0.28 -13.58 -8.04
N SER A 170 0.55 -13.63 -9.08
CA SER A 170 0.41 -12.79 -10.27
C SER A 170 -0.86 -13.09 -11.05
N CYS A 171 -1.17 -14.37 -11.28
CA CYS A 171 -2.37 -14.82 -11.98
C CYS A 171 -3.64 -14.54 -11.16
N TYR A 172 -3.62 -14.87 -9.87
CA TYR A 172 -4.73 -14.58 -8.95
C TYR A 172 -5.06 -13.08 -8.92
N SER A 173 -4.04 -12.23 -8.74
CA SER A 173 -4.22 -10.78 -8.69
C SER A 173 -4.65 -10.18 -10.03
N ARG A 174 -4.33 -10.83 -11.15
CA ARG A 174 -4.80 -10.42 -12.47
C ARG A 174 -6.30 -10.71 -12.60
N PHE A 175 -6.71 -11.95 -12.33
CA PHE A 175 -8.11 -12.35 -12.42
C PHE A 175 -8.97 -11.49 -11.50
N ARG A 176 -8.56 -11.32 -10.23
CA ARG A 176 -9.25 -10.47 -9.27
C ARG A 176 -9.45 -9.02 -9.76
N ARG A 177 -8.53 -8.48 -10.57
CA ARG A 177 -8.61 -7.09 -11.06
C ARG A 177 -9.34 -6.95 -12.39
N ARG A 178 -9.33 -7.98 -13.23
CA ARG A 178 -9.76 -7.91 -14.63
C ARG A 178 -10.86 -8.89 -15.02
N GLY A 179 -11.17 -9.87 -14.17
CA GLY A 179 -12.07 -10.98 -14.48
C GLY A 179 -11.52 -11.97 -15.51
N THR A 180 -10.25 -11.87 -15.89
CA THR A 180 -9.65 -12.78 -16.88
C THR A 180 -8.19 -13.10 -16.57
N LEU A 181 -7.79 -14.34 -16.84
CA LEU A 181 -6.40 -14.80 -16.75
C LEU A 181 -5.59 -14.46 -17.99
N LYS A 182 -6.28 -14.23 -19.12
CA LYS A 182 -5.67 -13.95 -20.41
C LYS A 182 -4.68 -12.80 -20.26
N ARG A 183 -3.44 -13.07 -20.63
CA ARG A 183 -2.50 -11.97 -20.77
C ARG A 183 -2.93 -11.17 -21.98
N VAL A 184 -3.28 -9.91 -21.76
CA VAL A 184 -3.07 -8.91 -22.80
C VAL A 184 -1.56 -8.81 -22.93
N LEU A 185 -1.00 -9.71 -23.75
CA LEU A 185 0.37 -9.60 -24.16
C LEU A 185 0.42 -8.29 -24.92
N ASN A 186 1.04 -7.28 -24.31
CA ASN A 186 1.63 -6.20 -25.08
C ASN A 186 2.70 -6.89 -25.93
N LYS A 187 2.27 -7.44 -27.07
CA LYS A 187 3.15 -8.14 -28.01
C LYS A 187 4.26 -7.15 -28.29
N ARG A 188 5.50 -7.52 -27.97
CA ARG A 188 6.64 -6.68 -28.32
C ARG A 188 6.54 -6.48 -29.83
N LEU A 189 6.31 -5.24 -30.23
CA LEU A 189 6.27 -4.88 -31.63
C LEU A 189 7.60 -5.33 -32.25
N ASP A 190 7.51 -5.91 -33.44
CA ASP A 190 8.70 -6.18 -34.23
C ASP A 190 9.47 -4.88 -34.45
N CYS A 191 10.78 -4.96 -34.63
CA CYS A 191 11.63 -3.79 -34.76
C CYS A 191 11.17 -2.85 -35.89
N ALA A 192 10.62 -3.39 -36.97
CA ALA A 192 10.03 -2.59 -38.07
C ALA A 192 8.73 -1.85 -37.65
N ALA A 193 8.00 -2.39 -36.67
CA ALA A 193 6.75 -1.83 -36.15
C ALA A 193 6.96 -0.90 -34.93
N ARG A 194 8.19 -0.80 -34.39
CA ARG A 194 8.55 0.08 -33.25
C ARG A 194 8.70 1.54 -33.67
N ARG A 195 7.61 2.15 -34.10
CA ARG A 195 7.53 3.59 -34.34
C ARG A 195 6.35 4.19 -33.60
N CYS A 196 6.56 5.34 -32.95
CA CYS A 196 5.47 6.15 -32.45
C CYS A 196 4.65 6.65 -33.64
N THR A 197 3.35 6.33 -33.64
CA THR A 197 2.41 6.76 -34.67
C THR A 197 1.69 8.06 -34.30
N TYR A 198 2.02 8.68 -33.16
CA TYR A 198 1.39 9.91 -32.72
C TYR A 198 1.75 11.10 -33.64
N PRO A 199 0.76 11.83 -34.18
CA PRO A 199 1.02 13.03 -34.97
C PRO A 199 1.80 14.06 -34.16
N GLY A 200 2.96 14.50 -34.67
CA GLY A 200 3.84 15.44 -33.97
C GLY A 200 4.92 14.81 -33.10
N CYS A 201 5.08 13.47 -33.13
CA CYS A 201 6.24 12.85 -32.48
C CYS A 201 7.54 13.15 -33.25
N GLU A 202 8.39 14.00 -32.69
CA GLU A 202 9.67 14.38 -33.30
C GLU A 202 10.68 13.22 -33.39
N ARG A 203 10.50 12.17 -32.58
CA ARG A 203 11.47 11.07 -32.45
C ARG A 203 10.77 9.71 -32.43
N PRO A 204 10.10 9.30 -33.53
CA PRO A 204 9.21 8.15 -33.53
C PRO A 204 9.92 6.83 -33.25
N GLN A 205 11.24 6.73 -33.45
CA GLN A 205 12.03 5.52 -33.19
C GLN A 205 12.76 5.56 -31.83
N HIS A 206 12.68 6.67 -31.09
CA HIS A 206 13.49 6.91 -29.90
C HIS A 206 12.73 6.48 -28.63
N GLY A 207 12.50 5.18 -28.49
CA GLY A 207 11.85 4.57 -27.34
C GLY A 207 12.47 3.22 -27.01
N ARG A 208 12.59 2.88 -25.71
CA ARG A 208 13.00 1.53 -25.29
C ARG A 208 11.83 0.55 -25.30
N GLU A 209 10.61 1.07 -25.16
CA GLU A 209 9.39 0.30 -25.03
C GLU A 209 8.33 0.93 -25.94
N PHE A 210 7.74 0.10 -26.80
CA PHE A 210 6.62 0.48 -27.64
C PHE A 210 5.48 -0.49 -27.33
N HIS A 211 4.30 0.07 -27.13
CA HIS A 211 3.09 -0.69 -26.85
C HIS A 211 2.09 -0.42 -27.96
N GLN A 212 1.44 -1.47 -28.43
CA GLN A 212 0.28 -1.32 -29.29
C GLN A 212 -0.92 -1.06 -28.38
N ILE A 213 -1.54 0.11 -28.56
CA ILE A 213 -2.83 0.41 -27.96
C ILE A 213 -3.85 -0.08 -28.97
N GLY A 214 -4.57 -1.13 -28.62
CA GLY A 214 -5.64 -1.74 -29.42
C GLY A 214 -6.89 -1.87 -28.58
#